data_AF-A0A091K2H2-F1
#
_entry.id   AF-A0A091K2H2-F1
#
_cell.length_a   1.000
_cell.length_b   1.000
_cell.length_c   1.000
_cell.angle_alpha   90.00
_cell.angle_beta   90.00
_cell.angle_gamma   90.00
#
_symmetry.space_group_name_H-M   'P 1'
#
loop_
_entity.id
_entity.type
_entity.pdbx_description
1 polymer ?
#
loop_
_entity_poly.entity_id
_entity_poly.type
_entity_poly.pdbx_seq_one_letter_code
_entity_poly.pdbx_strand_id
1 'polypeptide(L)'
;QGKFTLLRDTRTDGSFLVHHFLSFYLRAGCKVCFVALLQSFSHYNIVAQKLGISLTAAKERGQLVFLEGLKSCVDLLFGEEAEEQSGEPCPLQFMSESNCDLRALFNFVRTSLSPAGSDSWKGVVLLVDDLSVLLSLGARPVAVLDFIHYCRVAVCCQLQ
;
A
#
# COMPACT_ATOMS: atom_id res chain seq x y z
N GLN A 1 -4.96 11.36 15.69
CA GLN A 1 -5.48 10.42 14.67
C GLN A 1 -5.79 11.19 13.39
N GLY A 2 -5.85 10.51 12.24
CA GLY A 2 -6.13 11.13 10.94
C GLY A 2 -5.04 12.04 10.37
N LYS A 3 -3.80 11.86 10.84
CA LYS A 3 -2.64 12.65 10.39
C LYS A 3 -2.16 12.14 9.03
N PHE A 4 -2.20 13.01 8.03
CA PHE A 4 -1.54 12.78 6.74
C PHE A 4 -0.10 13.33 6.82
N THR A 5 0.88 12.51 6.45
CA THR A 5 2.29 12.90 6.43
C THR A 5 2.83 12.64 5.04
N LEU A 6 3.29 13.69 4.37
CA LEU A 6 3.95 13.60 3.06
C LEU A 6 5.46 13.65 3.27
N LEU A 7 6.16 12.64 2.78
CA LEU A 7 7.61 12.63 2.72
C LEU A 7 8.04 13.10 1.33
N ARG A 8 8.90 14.13 1.29
CA ARG A 8 9.50 14.62 0.06
C ARG A 8 11.00 14.67 0.24
N ASP A 9 11.70 14.00 -0.66
CA ASP A 9 13.13 14.12 -0.84
C ASP A 9 13.42 14.84 -2.18
N THR A 10 14.57 15.51 -2.26
CA THR A 10 15.08 16.20 -3.45
C THR A 10 16.57 15.93 -3.71
N ARG A 11 17.37 15.58 -2.70
CA ARG A 11 18.84 15.50 -2.79
C ARG A 11 19.45 14.31 -2.06
N THR A 12 18.72 13.67 -1.15
CA THR A 12 19.25 12.67 -0.23
C THR A 12 18.20 11.62 0.06
N ASP A 13 18.42 10.40 -0.45
CA ASP A 13 17.42 9.33 -0.42
C ASP A 13 16.68 9.21 0.93
N GLY A 14 15.42 9.63 0.92
CA GLY A 14 14.51 9.61 2.06
C GLY A 14 13.81 8.27 2.29
N SER A 15 14.08 7.24 1.46
CA SER A 15 13.44 5.92 1.51
C SER A 15 13.56 5.25 2.89
N PHE A 16 14.65 5.49 3.62
CA PHE A 16 14.86 4.96 4.97
C PHE A 16 13.74 5.34 5.96
N LEU A 17 13.09 6.50 5.76
CA LEU A 17 11.98 6.93 6.60
C LEU A 17 10.76 6.01 6.42
N VAL A 18 10.52 5.51 5.20
CA VAL A 18 9.44 4.55 4.93
C VAL A 18 9.69 3.26 5.69
N HIS A 19 10.93 2.74 5.66
CA HIS A 19 11.33 1.57 6.45
C HIS A 19 11.17 1.80 7.96
N HIS A 20 11.54 2.99 8.44
CA HIS A 20 11.37 3.38 9.84
C HIS A 20 9.89 3.39 10.24
N PHE A 21 9.03 4.07 9.48
CA PHE A 21 7.59 4.15 9.79
C PHE A 21 6.91 2.78 9.72
N LEU A 22 7.22 1.97 8.71
CA LEU A 22 6.73 0.59 8.61
C LEU A 22 7.06 -0.19 9.88
N SER A 23 8.33 -0.13 10.28
CA SER A 23 8.81 -0.84 11.46
C SER A 23 8.19 -0.32 12.76
N PHE A 24 8.08 1.00 12.87
CA PHE A 24 7.50 1.69 14.02
C PHE A 24 6.04 1.28 14.24
N TYR A 25 5.19 1.35 13.20
CA TYR A 25 3.76 1.05 13.33
C TYR A 25 3.49 -0.44 13.54
N LEU A 26 4.28 -1.33 12.92
CA LEU A 26 4.16 -2.77 13.18
C LEU A 26 4.50 -3.10 14.64
N ARG A 27 5.55 -2.50 15.21
CA ARG A 27 5.90 -2.66 16.63
C ARG A 27 4.87 -2.03 17.57
N ALA A 28 4.21 -0.96 17.14
CA ALA A 28 3.14 -0.33 17.91
C ALA A 28 1.87 -1.21 18.01
N GLY A 29 1.77 -2.28 17.20
CA GLY A 29 0.59 -3.16 17.15
C GLY A 29 -0.54 -2.61 16.27
N CYS A 30 -0.21 -1.74 15.30
CA CYS A 30 -1.16 -1.24 14.32
C CYS A 30 -1.27 -2.21 13.13
N LYS A 31 -2.46 -2.32 12.54
CA LYS A 31 -2.63 -2.93 11.22
C LYS A 31 -2.10 -1.98 10.16
N VAL A 32 -1.27 -2.47 9.25
CA VAL A 32 -0.60 -1.67 8.22
C VAL A 32 -1.02 -2.20 6.84
N CYS A 33 -1.63 -1.34 6.03
CA CYS A 33 -1.72 -1.53 4.60
C CYS A 33 -0.55 -0.79 3.96
N PHE A 34 0.35 -1.53 3.32
CA PHE A 34 1.50 -0.97 2.64
C PHE A 34 1.40 -1.16 1.12
N VAL A 35 1.21 -0.05 0.41
CA VAL A 35 1.28 0.04 -1.03
C VAL A 35 2.71 0.40 -1.42
N ALA A 36 3.51 -0.63 -1.73
CA ALA A 36 4.88 -0.50 -2.18
C ALA A 36 4.92 -0.49 -3.70
N LEU A 37 4.88 0.70 -4.27
CA LEU A 37 4.87 0.95 -5.70
C LEU A 37 6.22 0.68 -6.33
N LEU A 38 7.34 0.99 -5.65
CA LEU A 38 8.67 0.96 -6.26
C LEU A 38 9.50 -0.29 -5.93
N GLN A 39 9.52 -0.71 -4.66
CA GLN A 39 10.40 -1.79 -4.18
C GLN A 39 9.62 -3.06 -3.84
N SER A 40 10.28 -4.22 -3.98
CA SER A 40 9.68 -5.53 -3.72
C SER A 40 9.50 -5.81 -2.23
N PHE A 41 8.62 -6.76 -1.90
CA PHE A 41 8.45 -7.27 -0.54
C PHE A 41 9.78 -7.78 0.03
N SER A 42 10.56 -8.50 -0.77
CA SER A 42 11.87 -9.02 -0.36
C SER A 42 12.82 -7.91 0.09
N HIS A 43 12.85 -6.78 -0.62
CA HIS A 43 13.65 -5.62 -0.25
C HIS A 43 13.24 -5.09 1.13
N TYR A 44 11.94 -4.81 1.33
CA TYR A 44 11.43 -4.34 2.62
C TYR A 44 11.62 -5.35 3.74
N ASN A 45 11.46 -6.65 3.46
CA ASN A 45 11.60 -7.71 4.47
C ASN A 45 13.04 -7.83 4.97
N ILE A 46 14.04 -7.75 4.09
CA ILE A 46 15.46 -7.77 4.49
C ILE A 46 15.78 -6.58 5.41
N VAL A 47 15.28 -5.38 5.09
CA VAL A 47 15.51 -4.19 5.90
C VAL A 47 14.76 -4.26 7.24
N ALA A 48 13.50 -4.70 7.23
CA ALA A 48 12.71 -4.85 8.45
C ALA A 48 13.29 -5.89 9.41
N GLN A 49 13.85 -6.99 8.90
CA GLN A 49 14.54 -8.01 9.72
C GLN A 49 15.74 -7.42 10.46
N LYS A 50 16.50 -6.54 9.79
CA LYS A 50 17.59 -5.79 10.44
C LYS A 50 17.10 -4.84 11.54
N LEU A 51 15.85 -4.40 11.46
CA LEU A 51 15.17 -3.59 12.47
C LEU A 51 14.42 -4.44 13.53
N GLY A 52 14.60 -5.76 13.50
CA GLY A 52 14.03 -6.70 14.47
C GLY A 52 12.57 -7.09 14.21
N ILE A 53 12.09 -6.97 12.97
CA ILE A 53 10.70 -7.24 12.59
C ILE A 53 10.63 -8.22 11.43
N SER A 54 9.82 -9.27 11.58
CA SER A 54 9.48 -10.16 10.48
C SER A 54 8.22 -9.68 9.76
N LEU A 55 8.36 -9.20 8.51
CA LEU A 55 7.22 -8.84 7.68
C LEU A 55 6.41 -10.06 7.26
N THR A 56 7.06 -11.20 7.05
CA THR A 56 6.38 -12.47 6.75
C THR A 56 5.42 -12.85 7.89
N ALA A 57 5.91 -12.85 9.13
CA ALA A 57 5.06 -13.11 10.28
C ALA A 57 3.98 -12.04 10.46
N ALA A 58 4.19 -10.81 9.99
CA ALA A 58 3.19 -9.73 10.02
C ALA A 58 2.08 -9.94 9.01
N LYS A 59 2.43 -10.47 7.85
CA LYS A 59 1.49 -10.83 6.80
C LYS A 59 0.66 -12.04 7.21
N GLU A 60 1.30 -13.08 7.75
CA GLU A 60 0.62 -14.32 8.21
C GLU A 60 -0.41 -14.07 9.31
N ARG A 61 -0.11 -13.17 10.25
CA ARG A 61 -1.05 -12.78 11.32
C ARG A 61 -2.11 -11.75 10.89
N GLY A 62 -2.15 -11.36 9.61
CA GLY A 62 -3.07 -10.35 9.10
C GLY A 62 -2.80 -8.91 9.55
N GLN A 63 -1.70 -8.64 10.26
CA GLN A 63 -1.32 -7.29 10.67
C GLN A 63 -0.81 -6.46 9.49
N LEU A 64 -0.12 -7.07 8.52
CA LEU A 64 0.43 -6.42 7.34
C LEU A 64 -0.27 -6.90 6.08
N VAL A 65 -0.90 -5.97 5.35
CA VAL A 65 -1.31 -6.20 3.96
C VAL A 65 -0.31 -5.47 3.07
N PHE A 66 0.27 -6.17 2.10
CA PHE A 66 1.36 -5.65 1.27
C PHE A 66 1.03 -5.80 -0.21
N LEU A 67 1.05 -4.68 -0.95
CA LEU A 67 0.90 -4.64 -2.40
C LEU A 67 2.24 -4.30 -3.05
N GLU A 68 2.71 -5.16 -3.96
CA GLU A 68 3.91 -4.94 -4.79
C GLU A 68 3.50 -4.33 -6.14
N GLY A 69 3.53 -3.00 -6.24
CA GLY A 69 3.03 -2.27 -7.41
C GLY A 69 3.70 -2.68 -8.71
N LEU A 70 5.03 -2.51 -8.83
CA LEU A 70 5.74 -2.91 -10.07
C LEU A 70 5.57 -4.38 -10.42
N LYS A 71 5.53 -5.28 -9.43
CA LYS A 71 5.28 -6.71 -9.68
C LYS A 71 3.89 -6.90 -10.29
N SER A 72 2.86 -6.29 -9.68
CA SER A 72 1.50 -6.31 -10.22
C SER A 72 1.40 -5.68 -11.61
N CYS A 73 2.17 -4.64 -11.93
CA CYS A 73 2.24 -4.08 -13.29
C CYS A 73 2.77 -5.10 -14.30
N VAL A 74 3.88 -5.76 -13.97
CA VAL A 74 4.51 -6.76 -14.86
C VAL A 74 3.58 -7.94 -15.07
N ASP A 75 2.97 -8.43 -13.99
CA ASP A 75 2.02 -9.55 -14.04
C ASP A 75 0.77 -9.16 -14.86
N LEU A 76 0.31 -7.90 -14.83
CA LEU A 76 -0.81 -7.44 -15.65
C LEU A 76 -0.47 -7.28 -17.15
N LEU A 77 0.75 -6.82 -17.47
CA LEU A 77 1.16 -6.56 -18.85
C LEU A 77 1.65 -7.81 -19.59
N PHE A 78 2.27 -8.74 -18.86
CA PHE A 78 2.99 -9.88 -19.42
C PHE A 78 2.57 -11.22 -18.82
N GLY A 79 1.70 -11.23 -17.81
CA GLY A 79 1.20 -12.47 -17.24
C GLY A 79 0.31 -13.21 -18.23
N GLU A 80 0.66 -14.45 -18.53
CA GLU A 80 -0.30 -15.43 -19.01
C GLU A 80 -1.34 -15.59 -17.90
N GLU A 81 -2.62 -15.32 -18.21
CA GLU A 81 -3.82 -15.41 -17.36
C GLU A 81 -3.62 -16.28 -16.09
N ALA A 82 -3.00 -15.70 -15.06
CA ALA A 82 -2.71 -16.42 -13.83
C ALA A 82 -3.97 -16.37 -12.97
N GLU A 83 -4.79 -17.40 -13.17
CA GLU A 83 -5.87 -17.88 -12.31
C GLU A 83 -6.61 -16.80 -11.50
N GLU A 84 -7.78 -16.43 -12.01
CA GLU A 84 -8.88 -15.78 -11.31
C GLU A 84 -9.29 -16.60 -10.06
N GLN A 85 -8.50 -16.56 -8.98
CA GLN A 85 -8.91 -17.19 -7.70
C GLN A 85 -9.72 -16.23 -6.81
N SER A 86 -9.92 -14.99 -7.25
CA SER A 86 -10.84 -14.05 -6.63
C SER A 86 -11.29 -13.06 -7.68
N GLY A 87 -12.60 -12.94 -7.94
CA GLY A 87 -13.17 -11.95 -8.86
C GLY A 87 -13.01 -10.49 -8.40
N GLU A 88 -11.96 -10.17 -7.64
CA GLU A 88 -11.58 -8.83 -7.24
C GLU A 88 -10.69 -8.19 -8.31
N PRO A 89 -10.96 -6.93 -8.70
CA PRO A 89 -10.20 -6.23 -9.73
C PRO A 89 -8.75 -6.01 -9.31
N CYS A 90 -7.82 -6.18 -10.26
CA CYS A 90 -6.40 -5.87 -10.03
C CYS A 90 -6.25 -4.41 -9.56
N PRO A 91 -5.52 -4.13 -8.46
CA PRO A 91 -5.35 -2.77 -7.96
C PRO A 91 -4.80 -1.77 -9.00
N LEU A 92 -4.07 -2.26 -10.00
CA LEU A 92 -3.46 -1.46 -11.07
C LEU A 92 -4.18 -1.59 -12.42
N GLN A 93 -5.44 -2.04 -12.41
CA GLN A 93 -6.28 -2.18 -13.61
C GLN A 93 -6.42 -0.89 -14.44
N PHE A 94 -6.20 0.28 -13.83
CA PHE A 94 -6.15 1.58 -14.52
C PHE A 94 -5.12 1.66 -15.66
N MET A 95 -4.13 0.77 -15.69
CA MET A 95 -3.16 0.67 -16.78
C MET A 95 -3.74 0.04 -18.05
N SER A 96 -4.78 -0.78 -17.91
CA SER A 96 -5.44 -1.48 -19.02
C SER A 96 -6.70 -0.75 -19.49
N GLU A 97 -7.36 -0.01 -18.58
CA GLU A 97 -8.61 0.69 -18.86
C GLU A 97 -8.41 2.10 -19.44
N SER A 98 -9.35 2.52 -20.28
CA SER A 98 -9.41 3.89 -20.84
C SER A 98 -9.65 4.97 -19.78
N ASN A 99 -10.16 4.58 -18.61
CA ASN A 99 -10.44 5.45 -17.49
C ASN A 99 -9.25 5.37 -16.53
N CYS A 100 -8.28 6.29 -16.66
CA CYS A 100 -7.10 6.38 -15.79
C CYS A 100 -7.45 6.85 -14.36
N ASP A 101 -8.47 6.26 -13.73
CA ASP A 101 -8.85 6.48 -12.35
C ASP A 101 -8.25 5.40 -11.44
N LEU A 102 -8.06 5.72 -10.17
CA LEU A 102 -7.41 4.83 -9.20
C LEU A 102 -8.43 4.13 -8.28
N ARG A 103 -9.64 3.87 -8.78
CA ARG A 103 -10.73 3.32 -7.97
C ARG A 103 -10.44 1.88 -7.53
N ALA A 104 -9.87 1.05 -8.39
CA ALA A 104 -9.47 -0.31 -8.04
C ALA A 104 -8.43 -0.33 -6.91
N LEU A 105 -7.40 0.52 -7.01
CA LEU A 105 -6.39 0.69 -5.97
C LEU A 105 -7.00 1.18 -4.66
N PHE A 106 -7.91 2.15 -4.71
CA PHE A 106 -8.64 2.63 -3.54
C PHE A 106 -9.48 1.52 -2.89
N ASN A 107 -10.19 0.73 -3.69
CA ASN A 107 -11.00 -0.38 -3.19
C ASN A 107 -10.13 -1.42 -2.48
N PHE A 108 -8.98 -1.76 -3.05
CA PHE A 108 -7.98 -2.63 -2.40
C PHE A 108 -7.55 -2.07 -1.04
N VAL A 109 -7.19 -0.79 -0.97
CA VAL A 109 -6.78 -0.14 0.28
C VAL A 109 -7.92 -0.18 1.31
N ARG A 110 -9.14 0.16 0.90
CA ARG A 110 -10.33 0.17 1.76
C ARG A 110 -10.62 -1.23 2.33
N THR A 111 -10.60 -2.27 1.49
CA THR A 111 -10.81 -3.65 1.93
C THR A 111 -9.70 -4.10 2.88
N SER A 112 -8.44 -3.77 2.56
CA SER A 112 -7.26 -4.10 3.38
C SER A 112 -7.32 -3.49 4.77
N LEU A 113 -7.85 -2.28 4.89
CA LEU A 113 -7.94 -1.54 6.15
C LEU A 113 -9.17 -1.91 6.98
N SER A 114 -10.18 -2.55 6.37
CA SER A 114 -11.38 -2.99 7.06
C SER A 114 -11.03 -3.88 8.26
N PRO A 115 -11.72 -3.74 9.40
CA PRO A 115 -11.49 -4.60 10.56
C PRO A 115 -11.81 -6.05 10.19
N ALA A 116 -10.78 -6.90 10.16
CA ALA A 116 -10.97 -8.34 10.10
C ALA A 116 -11.28 -8.80 11.53
N GLY A 117 -12.36 -9.57 11.70
CA GLY A 117 -12.89 -9.93 13.01
C GLY A 117 -11.82 -10.50 13.96
N SER A 118 -11.96 -10.16 15.25
CA SER A 118 -11.22 -10.65 16.43
C SER A 118 -9.82 -10.07 16.75
N ASP A 119 -9.14 -9.38 15.83
CA ASP A 119 -7.83 -8.78 16.17
C ASP A 119 -7.95 -7.35 16.73
N SER A 120 -7.56 -7.19 17.98
CA SER A 120 -7.51 -5.89 18.68
C SER A 120 -6.30 -5.03 18.28
N TRP A 121 -6.19 -4.69 16.98
CA TRP A 121 -5.15 -3.77 16.53
C TRP A 121 -5.34 -2.38 17.17
N LYS A 122 -4.24 -1.74 17.61
CA LYS A 122 -4.32 -0.41 18.25
C LYS A 122 -4.75 0.72 17.31
N GLY A 123 -4.78 0.44 16.00
CA GLY A 123 -5.19 1.36 14.95
C GLY A 123 -4.81 0.83 13.58
N VAL A 124 -5.25 1.53 12.54
CA VAL A 124 -4.93 1.22 11.14
C VAL A 124 -4.04 2.30 10.53
N VAL A 125 -3.11 1.90 9.68
CA VAL A 125 -2.15 2.79 9.01
C VAL A 125 -2.06 2.43 7.54
N LEU A 126 -2.17 3.44 6.68
CA LEU A 126 -1.83 3.35 5.27
C LEU A 126 -0.42 3.92 5.06
N LEU A 127 0.45 3.12 4.48
CA LEU A 127 1.73 3.56 3.94
C LEU A 127 1.66 3.41 2.42
N VAL A 128 2.10 4.45 1.71
CA VAL A 128 2.30 4.43 0.27
C VAL A 128 3.70 4.98 0.05
N ASP A 129 4.55 4.24 -0.66
CA ASP A 129 5.86 4.77 -1.05
C ASP A 129 5.72 5.65 -2.30
N ASP A 130 6.75 5.70 -3.14
CA ASP A 130 6.91 6.66 -4.23
C ASP A 130 5.68 6.78 -5.17
N LEU A 131 4.86 7.81 -4.93
CA LEU A 131 3.68 8.13 -5.73
C LEU A 131 4.01 8.53 -7.17
N SER A 132 5.25 8.92 -7.47
CA SER A 132 5.66 9.26 -8.83
C SER A 132 5.56 8.06 -9.78
N VAL A 133 5.60 6.84 -9.24
CA VAL A 133 5.38 5.61 -10.00
C VAL A 133 3.98 5.60 -10.61
N LEU A 134 2.94 6.00 -9.86
CA LEU A 134 1.57 6.05 -10.42
C LEU A 134 1.47 7.01 -11.60
N LEU A 135 2.11 8.18 -11.50
CA LEU A 135 2.16 9.16 -12.58
C LEU A 135 2.92 8.61 -13.79
N SER A 136 4.03 7.90 -13.56
CA SER A 136 4.85 7.28 -14.60
C SER A 136 4.12 6.15 -15.32
N LEU A 137 3.21 5.46 -14.63
CA LEU A 137 2.33 4.42 -15.20
C LEU A 137 1.09 5.01 -15.89
N GLY A 138 0.98 6.34 -16.02
CA GLY A 138 -0.08 7.02 -16.76
C GLY A 138 -1.27 7.49 -15.92
N ALA A 139 -1.23 7.36 -14.60
CA ALA A 139 -2.28 7.93 -13.75
C ALA A 139 -2.30 9.46 -13.86
N ARG A 140 -3.49 10.04 -14.01
CA ARG A 140 -3.63 11.50 -14.06
C ARG A 140 -3.33 12.11 -12.68
N PRO A 141 -2.68 13.29 -12.59
CA PRO A 141 -2.42 13.94 -11.31
C PRO A 141 -3.67 14.12 -10.44
N VAL A 142 -4.80 14.48 -11.06
CA VAL A 142 -6.09 14.62 -10.36
C VAL A 142 -6.54 13.28 -9.77
N ALA A 143 -6.37 12.17 -10.48
CA ALA A 143 -6.72 10.84 -9.98
C ALA A 143 -5.84 10.42 -8.78
N VAL A 144 -4.56 10.79 -8.78
CA VAL A 144 -3.66 10.57 -7.62
C VAL A 144 -4.10 11.39 -6.42
N LEU A 145 -4.47 12.66 -6.62
CA LEU A 145 -4.98 13.52 -5.54
C LEU A 145 -6.30 12.97 -4.98
N ASP A 146 -7.23 12.56 -5.84
CA ASP A 146 -8.49 11.93 -5.46
C ASP A 146 -8.23 10.64 -4.66
N PHE A 147 -7.33 9.78 -5.13
CA PHE A 147 -6.93 8.56 -4.43
C PHE A 147 -6.43 8.85 -3.01
N ILE A 148 -5.49 9.78 -2.85
CA ILE A 148 -4.96 10.15 -1.53
C ILE A 148 -6.05 10.74 -0.64
N HIS A 149 -6.92 11.57 -1.20
CA HIS A 149 -8.06 12.16 -0.49
C HIS A 149 -9.02 11.07 0.03
N TYR A 150 -9.48 10.18 -0.84
CA TYR A 150 -10.39 9.10 -0.48
C TYR A 150 -9.75 8.13 0.53
N CYS A 151 -8.48 7.78 0.35
CA CYS A 151 -7.73 6.96 1.31
C CYS A 151 -7.67 7.61 2.69
N ARG A 152 -7.39 8.91 2.76
CA ARG A 152 -7.38 9.65 4.03
C ARG A 152 -8.76 9.63 4.69
N VAL A 153 -9.83 9.89 3.94
CA VAL A 153 -11.20 9.83 4.47
C VAL A 153 -11.52 8.43 4.97
N ALA A 154 -11.22 7.38 4.22
CA ALA A 154 -11.48 5.99 4.61
C ALA A 154 -10.76 5.60 5.91
N VAL A 155 -9.46 5.94 6.04
CA VAL A 155 -8.69 5.71 7.26
C VAL A 155 -9.25 6.49 8.46
N CYS A 156 -9.74 7.71 8.25
CA CYS A 156 -10.28 8.53 9.33
C CYS A 156 -11.70 8.14 9.74
N CYS A 157 -12.56 7.74 8.80
CA CYS A 157 -13.96 7.41 9.05
C CYS A 157 -14.15 6.02 9.68
N GLN A 158 -13.24 5.07 9.45
CA GLN A 158 -13.27 3.79 10.17
C GLN A 158 -12.81 3.90 11.65
N LEU A 159 -12.48 5.10 12.11
CA LEU A 159 -12.08 5.40 13.49
C LEU A 159 -13.17 6.19 14.25
N GLN A 160 -14.37 6.35 13.69
CA GLN A 160 -15.57 6.92 14.35
C GLN A 160 -16.53 5.81 14.74
#